data_AF-A0A534QNR0-F1
#
_entry.id   AF-A0A534QNR0-F1
#
_cell.length_a   1.000
_cell.length_b   1.000
_cell.length_c   1.000
_cell.angle_alpha   90.00
_cell.angle_beta   90.00
_cell.angle_gamma   90.00
#
_symmetry.space_group_name_H-M   'P 1'
#
loop_
_entity.id
_entity.type
_entity.pdbx_description
1 polymer ?
#
loop_
_entity_poly.entity_id
_entity_poly.type
_entity_poly.pdbx_seq_one_letter_code
_entity_poly.pdbx_strand_id
1 'polypeptide(L)'
;MRSTSTFTISLPPAIARALEKVRKSEHRTRSELIREALRFYLLPSAGPSPRELRGIERGRAEIRRGRYLTLAQLHAELDRLNLLERSKGRAPRAS
;
A
#
# COMPACT_ATOMS: atom_id res chain seq x y z
N MET A 1 -1.18 22.34 -6.48
CA MET A 1 -1.69 21.51 -7.59
C MET A 1 -0.66 20.45 -7.93
N ARG A 2 -1.02 19.16 -8.02
CA ARG A 2 -0.12 18.15 -8.59
C ARG A 2 -0.20 18.29 -10.12
N SER A 3 0.90 18.71 -10.74
CA SER A 3 0.99 18.80 -12.21
C SER A 3 1.03 17.38 -12.79
N THR A 4 0.10 17.06 -13.70
CA THR A 4 0.10 15.79 -14.45
C THR A 4 0.04 16.08 -15.94
N SER A 5 0.87 15.39 -16.72
CA SER A 5 0.82 15.43 -18.18
C SER A 5 0.18 14.15 -18.73
N THR A 6 -0.59 14.28 -19.81
CA THR A 6 -1.23 13.15 -20.50
C THR A 6 -0.28 12.56 -21.53
N PHE A 7 -0.15 11.24 -21.53
CA PHE A 7 0.63 10.49 -22.51
C PHE A 7 -0.27 9.50 -23.25
N THR A 8 -0.16 9.45 -24.56
CA THR A 8 -0.75 8.41 -25.41
C THR A 8 0.36 7.52 -25.91
N ILE A 9 0.23 6.21 -25.71
CA ILE A 9 1.23 5.21 -26.11
C ILE A 9 0.57 4.09 -26.89
N SER A 10 1.27 3.58 -27.90
CA SER A 10 0.90 2.33 -28.56
C SER A 10 1.66 1.18 -27.89
N LEU A 11 0.95 0.09 -27.59
CA LEU A 11 1.54 -1.12 -27.00
C LEU A 11 1.55 -2.26 -28.03
N PRO A 12 2.59 -3.11 -28.05
CA PRO A 12 2.56 -4.35 -28.82
C PRO A 12 1.31 -5.18 -28.45
N PRO A 13 0.63 -5.83 -29.42
CA PRO A 13 -0.63 -6.53 -29.15
C PRO A 13 -0.55 -7.57 -28.03
N ALA A 14 0.59 -8.26 -27.92
CA ALA A 14 0.81 -9.23 -26.84
C ALA A 14 0.79 -8.57 -25.44
N ILE A 15 1.45 -7.42 -25.30
CA ILE A 15 1.50 -6.66 -24.05
C ILE A 15 0.14 -6.04 -23.72
N ALA A 16 -0.57 -5.49 -24.71
CA ALA A 16 -1.92 -4.97 -24.52
C ALA A 16 -2.89 -6.04 -24.00
N ARG A 17 -2.82 -7.26 -24.54
CA ARG A 17 -3.62 -8.41 -24.06
C ARG A 17 -3.25 -8.80 -22.63
N ALA A 18 -1.96 -8.83 -22.29
CA ALA A 18 -1.51 -9.11 -20.93
C ALA A 18 -2.03 -8.06 -19.93
N LEU A 19 -1.92 -6.77 -20.29
CA LEU A 19 -2.43 -5.67 -19.48
C LEU A 19 -3.94 -5.82 -19.20
N GLU A 20 -4.75 -6.18 -20.20
CA GLU A 20 -6.20 -6.38 -20.00
C GLU A 20 -6.53 -7.56 -19.08
N LYS A 21 -5.73 -8.63 -19.09
CA LYS A 21 -5.90 -9.75 -18.15
C LYS A 21 -5.68 -9.28 -16.71
N VAL A 22 -4.56 -8.59 -16.46
CA VAL A 22 -4.21 -8.05 -15.14
C VAL A 22 -5.26 -7.04 -14.67
N ARG A 23 -5.70 -6.15 -15.56
CA ARG A 23 -6.74 -5.16 -15.29
C ARG A 23 -8.03 -5.80 -14.75
N LYS A 24 -8.44 -6.93 -15.35
CA LYS A 24 -9.63 -7.67 -14.95
C LYS A 24 -9.44 -8.42 -13.64
N SER A 25 -8.29 -9.05 -13.43
CA SER A 25 -8.01 -9.80 -12.19
C SER A 25 -7.84 -8.91 -10.96
N GLU A 26 -7.26 -7.72 -11.13
CA GLU A 26 -7.00 -6.79 -10.03
C GLU A 26 -8.10 -5.74 -9.83
N HIS A 27 -9.10 -5.68 -10.73
CA HIS A 27 -10.15 -4.64 -10.74
C HIS A 27 -9.59 -3.20 -10.81
N ARG A 28 -8.57 -2.98 -11.65
CA ARG A 28 -7.87 -1.68 -11.78
C ARG A 28 -8.09 -1.04 -13.15
N THR A 29 -7.59 0.19 -13.34
CA THR A 29 -7.58 0.86 -14.65
C THR A 29 -6.24 0.69 -15.38
N ARG A 30 -6.25 0.85 -16.72
CA ARG A 30 -5.02 0.80 -17.55
C ARG A 30 -3.99 1.82 -17.06
N SER A 31 -4.44 3.05 -16.84
CA SER A 31 -3.55 4.14 -16.46
C SER A 31 -2.95 3.94 -15.07
N GLU A 32 -3.63 3.25 -14.16
CA GLU A 32 -3.04 2.88 -12.86
C GLU A 32 -1.91 1.88 -13.00
N LEU A 33 -2.14 0.80 -13.76
CA LEU A 33 -1.12 -0.23 -14.00
C LEU A 33 0.11 0.35 -14.70
N ILE A 34 -0.09 1.17 -15.74
CA ILE A 34 1.04 1.82 -16.44
C ILE A 34 1.78 2.79 -15.52
N ARG A 35 1.07 3.60 -14.72
CA ARG A 35 1.74 4.49 -13.76
C ARG A 35 2.51 3.70 -12.71
N GLU A 36 2.00 2.57 -12.23
CA GLU A 36 2.73 1.73 -11.27
C GLU A 36 3.98 1.09 -11.89
N ALA A 37 3.87 0.52 -13.09
CA ALA A 37 5.02 -0.01 -13.81
C ALA A 37 6.10 1.06 -14.03
N LEU A 38 5.69 2.28 -14.42
CA LEU A 38 6.60 3.41 -14.57
C LEU A 38 7.20 3.85 -13.22
N ARG A 39 6.45 3.85 -12.12
CA ARG A 39 7.00 4.11 -10.80
C ARG A 39 8.05 3.08 -10.41
N PHE A 40 7.78 1.80 -10.66
CA PHE A 40 8.72 0.73 -10.39
C PHE A 40 10.02 0.89 -11.18
N TYR A 41 9.93 1.30 -12.45
CA TYR A 41 11.10 1.45 -13.31
C TYR A 41 11.87 2.77 -13.10
N LEU A 42 11.15 3.88 -12.88
CA LEU A 42 11.72 5.23 -12.90
C LEU A 42 11.96 5.82 -11.52
N LEU A 43 11.19 5.40 -10.50
CA LEU A 43 11.42 5.86 -9.14
C LEU A 43 12.29 4.85 -8.42
N PRO A 44 13.36 5.28 -7.74
CA PRO A 44 14.04 4.40 -6.83
C PRO A 44 13.02 3.96 -5.78
N SER A 45 12.62 2.68 -5.83
CA SER A 45 12.15 2.01 -4.63
C SER A 45 13.37 2.01 -3.72
N ALA A 46 13.44 2.98 -2.81
CA ALA A 46 14.47 2.95 -1.78
C ALA A 46 14.31 1.60 -1.09
N GLY A 47 15.24 0.69 -1.34
CA GLY A 47 15.29 -0.57 -0.61
C GLY A 47 15.27 -0.26 0.88
N PRO A 48 14.76 -1.18 1.72
CA PRO A 48 14.71 -0.96 3.15
C PRO A 48 16.10 -0.54 3.64
N SER A 49 16.15 0.56 4.37
CA SER A 49 17.37 1.04 5.01
C SER A 49 17.96 -0.04 5.91
N PRO A 50 19.27 0.01 6.21
CA PRO A 50 19.89 -0.94 7.15
C PRO A 50 19.17 -1.00 8.50
N ARG A 51 18.56 0.10 8.94
CA ARG A 51 17.75 0.15 10.16
C ARG A 51 16.46 -0.66 10.02
N GLU A 52 15.76 -0.51 8.90
CA GLU A 52 14.53 -1.26 8.61
C GLU A 52 14.81 -2.75 8.48
N LEU A 53 15.90 -3.13 7.78
CA LEU A 53 16.33 -4.53 7.69
C LEU A 53 16.61 -5.15 9.06
N ARG A 54 17.33 -4.44 9.93
CA ARG A 54 17.56 -4.89 11.32
C ARG A 54 16.26 -5.00 12.11
N GLY A 55 15.31 -4.07 11.90
CA GLY A 55 13.99 -4.12 12.52
C GLY A 55 13.19 -5.36 12.11
N ILE A 56 13.20 -5.68 10.80
CA ILE A 56 12.54 -6.87 10.25
C ILE A 56 13.17 -8.14 10.83
N GLU A 57 14.50 -8.25 10.86
CA GLU A 57 15.17 -9.44 11.39
C GLU A 57 14.93 -9.61 12.89
N ARG A 58 14.94 -8.51 13.65
CA ARG A 58 14.54 -8.52 15.06
C ARG A 58 13.11 -9.05 15.21
N GLY A 59 12.15 -8.52 14.46
CA GLY A 59 10.76 -8.98 14.50
C GLY A 59 10.62 -10.48 14.21
N ARG A 60 11.32 -10.99 13.19
CA ARG A 60 11.35 -12.43 12.88
C ARG A 60 11.92 -13.26 14.03
N ALA A 61 12.98 -12.79 14.68
CA ALA A 61 13.56 -13.47 15.84
C ALA A 61 12.62 -13.50 17.05
N GLU A 62 11.84 -12.44 17.28
CA GLU A 62 10.84 -12.39 18.35
C GLU A 62 9.68 -13.36 18.08
N ILE A 63 9.17 -13.41 16.85
CA ILE A 63 8.15 -14.38 16.43
C ILE A 63 8.63 -15.81 16.66
N ARG A 64 9.87 -16.15 16.25
CA ARG A 64 10.46 -17.48 16.49
C ARG A 64 10.55 -17.85 17.98
N ARG A 65 10.67 -16.85 18.86
CA ARG A 65 10.71 -17.04 20.32
C ARG A 65 9.33 -17.05 20.97
N GLY A 66 8.24 -17.03 20.18
CA GLY A 66 6.88 -16.93 20.70
C GLY A 66 6.53 -15.56 21.28
N ARG A 67 7.37 -14.54 21.04
CA ARG A 67 7.17 -13.17 21.55
C ARG A 67 6.45 -12.33 20.50
N TYR A 68 5.17 -12.64 20.30
CA TYR A 68 4.29 -11.91 19.38
C TYR A 68 2.90 -11.74 19.97
N LEU A 69 2.16 -10.76 19.44
CA LEU A 69 0.72 -10.62 19.68
C LEU A 69 -0.03 -11.05 18.42
N THR A 70 -1.15 -11.73 18.60
CA THR A 70 -2.10 -11.95 17.51
C THR A 70 -2.85 -10.65 17.20
N LEU A 71 -3.39 -10.54 16.00
CA LEU A 71 -4.20 -9.39 15.60
C LEU A 71 -5.41 -9.17 16.52
N ALA A 72 -6.07 -10.26 16.95
CA ALA A 72 -7.20 -10.20 17.87
C ALA A 72 -6.80 -9.64 19.24
N GLN A 73 -5.66 -10.06 19.78
CA GLN A 73 -5.13 -9.54 21.05
C GLN A 73 -4.77 -8.06 20.94
N LEU A 74 -4.16 -7.65 19.82
CA LEU A 74 -3.84 -6.25 19.57
C LEU A 74 -5.11 -5.40 19.50
N HIS A 75 -6.13 -5.83 18.75
CA HIS A 75 -7.40 -5.09 18.66
C HIS A 75 -8.09 -4.98 20.02
N ALA A 76 -8.19 -6.09 20.76
CA ALA A 76 -8.79 -6.07 22.10
C ALA A 76 -8.08 -5.10 23.06
N GLU A 77 -6.75 -5.01 22.98
CA GLU A 77 -5.98 -4.07 23.79
C GLU A 77 -6.18 -2.61 23.34
N LEU A 78 -6.18 -2.35 22.03
CA LEU A 78 -6.41 -1.00 21.51
C LEU A 78 -7.84 -0.52 21.76
N ASP A 79 -8.84 -1.41 21.73
CA ASP A 79 -10.22 -1.13 22.14
C ASP A 79 -10.29 -0.80 23.63
N ARG A 80 -9.63 -1.60 24.48
CA ARG A 80 -9.53 -1.31 25.93
C ARG A 80 -8.92 0.06 26.21
N LEU A 81 -7.87 0.43 25.46
CA LEU A 81 -7.20 1.73 25.58
C LEU A 81 -7.98 2.87 24.90
N ASN A 82 -9.15 2.59 24.33
CA ASN A 82 -9.98 3.54 23.59
C ASN A 82 -9.24 4.22 22.41
N LEU A 83 -8.22 3.55 21.86
CA LEU A 83 -7.39 4.03 20.75
C LEU A 83 -8.00 3.66 19.37
N LEU A 84 -9.00 2.78 19.34
CA LEU A 84 -9.74 2.41 18.14
C LEU A 84 -10.99 3.27 17.89
N GLU A 85 -11.37 4.13 18.84
CA GLU A 85 -12.43 5.10 18.60
C GLU A 85 -12.00 6.10 17.52
N ARG A 86 -12.59 5.92 16.34
CA ARG A 86 -12.63 6.92 15.28
C ARG A 86 -13.03 8.26 15.90
N SER A 87 -12.31 9.32 15.55
CA SER A 87 -12.80 10.69 15.70
C SER A 87 -14.18 10.83 15.03
N LYS A 88 -15.26 10.64 15.79
CA LYS A 88 -16.62 10.97 15.36
C LYS A 88 -16.71 12.49 15.31
N GLY A 89 -16.71 13.03 14.09
CA GLY A 89 -17.41 14.24 13.70
C GLY A 89 -16.95 15.57 14.32
N ARG A 90 -16.16 16.35 13.58
CA ARG A 90 -16.42 17.80 13.52
C ARG A 90 -17.46 18.01 12.42
N ALA A 91 -18.72 18.08 12.79
CA ALA A 91 -19.81 18.41 11.87
C ALA A 91 -19.54 19.78 11.19
N PRO A 92 -19.96 19.98 9.91
CA PRO A 92 -19.88 21.29 9.29
C PRO A 92 -20.82 22.26 10.03
N ARG A 93 -20.34 23.46 10.33
CA ARG A 93 -21.18 24.56 10.81
C ARG A 93 -22.15 24.91 9.67
N ALA A 94 -23.45 24.73 9.90
CA ALA A 94 -24.49 25.25 9.03
C ALA A 94 -24.48 26.78 9.09
N SER A 95 -24.66 27.39 7.92
CA SER A 95 -24.71 28.83 7.65
C SER A 95 -25.89 29.53 8.31
#